data_AF-A0A7X8VRR7-F1
#
_entry.id   AF-A0A7X8VRR7-F1
#
_cell.length_a   1.000
_cell.length_b   1.000
_cell.length_c   1.000
_cell.angle_alpha   90.00
_cell.angle_beta   90.00
_cell.angle_gamma   90.00
#
_symmetry.space_group_name_H-M   'P 1'
#
loop_
_entity.id
_entity.type
_entity.pdbx_description
1 polymer ?
#
loop_
_entity_poly.entity_id
_entity_poly.type
_entity_poly.pdbx_seq_one_letter_code
_entity_poly.pdbx_strand_id
1 'polypeptide(L)'
;SITDEITRDTLLLLRLSPLSSLTVVCGKMKAALLYVMIFLLSSLPVFLALVYLESTGGIDFGSLIPSGFSPEALEAWRLGWHSLLENYWRVGAWLGVLLTTCLVLTACGLCASCFSPNTGVATAVSYGFALLFTAGSLSVLLFSSRINPSIQASFLMFNPFIAAMEITLDNSLASRLPSIMGNRLWQNHLIIFSALTLLLLAISALRVHYLFKEQK
;
A
#
# COMPACT_ATOMS: atom_id res chain seq x y z
N SER A 1 -2.30 19.39 6.41
CA SER A 1 -1.33 19.13 5.32
C SER A 1 -0.06 19.98 5.54
N ILE A 2 0.86 20.10 4.57
CA ILE A 2 1.95 21.11 4.59
C ILE A 2 1.42 22.47 4.11
N THR A 3 0.51 22.49 3.14
CA THR A 3 -0.15 23.71 2.69
C THR A 3 -0.92 24.42 3.82
N ASP A 4 -1.52 23.68 4.74
CA ASP A 4 -2.17 24.29 5.91
C ASP A 4 -1.17 25.06 6.78
N GLU A 5 0.07 24.57 6.92
CA GLU A 5 1.12 25.27 7.67
C GLU A 5 1.58 26.53 6.96
N ILE A 6 1.63 26.49 5.62
CA ILE A 6 1.98 27.62 4.76
C ILE A 6 0.87 28.69 4.83
N THR A 7 -0.39 28.28 4.68
CA THR A 7 -1.54 29.20 4.64
C THR A 7 -1.91 29.80 5.99
N ARG A 8 -1.56 29.13 7.11
CA ARG A 8 -1.84 29.59 8.48
C ARG A 8 -0.64 30.26 9.15
N ASP A 9 0.46 30.47 8.42
CA ASP A 9 1.74 31.00 8.92
C ASP A 9 2.34 30.22 10.11
N THR A 10 1.84 29.02 10.41
CA THR A 10 2.36 28.15 11.48
C THR A 10 3.68 27.48 11.08
N LEU A 11 4.05 27.52 9.79
CA LEU A 11 5.36 27.10 9.31
C LEU A 11 6.51 27.84 10.00
N LEU A 12 6.31 29.12 10.36
CA LEU A 12 7.30 29.90 11.11
C LEU A 12 7.52 29.36 12.51
N LEU A 13 6.44 28.97 13.21
CA LEU A 13 6.53 28.36 14.54
C LEU A 13 7.27 27.01 14.49
N LEU A 14 7.00 26.20 13.45
CA LEU A 14 7.72 24.94 13.24
C LEU A 14 9.22 25.17 12.98
N ARG A 15 9.60 26.26 12.32
CA ARG A 15 11.01 26.62 12.09
C ARG A 15 11.75 26.99 13.37
N LEU A 16 11.07 27.60 14.33
CA LEU A 16 11.65 27.97 15.63
C LEU A 16 11.79 26.77 16.58
N SER A 17 11.13 25.66 16.27
CA SER A 17 11.25 24.41 17.02
C SER A 17 12.48 23.59 16.58
N PRO A 18 13.07 22.75 17.45
CA PRO A 18 14.23 21.91 17.11
C PRO A 18 13.84 20.69 16.24
N LEU A 19 12.76 20.77 15.47
CA LEU A 19 12.26 19.66 14.67
C LEU A 19 12.97 19.58 13.32
N SER A 20 13.50 18.40 13.00
CA SER A 20 14.07 18.14 11.67
C SER A 20 12.97 18.04 10.60
N SER A 21 13.31 18.35 9.34
CA SER A 21 12.38 18.20 8.21
C SER A 21 11.87 16.76 8.05
N LEU A 22 12.73 15.77 8.31
CA LEU A 22 12.35 14.35 8.34
C LEU A 22 11.34 14.06 9.44
N THR A 23 11.53 14.59 10.65
CA THR A 23 10.59 14.42 11.76
C THR A 23 9.22 14.99 11.41
N VAL A 24 9.15 16.15 10.75
CA VAL A 24 7.89 16.77 10.31
C VAL A 24 7.19 15.90 9.26
N VAL A 25 7.91 15.48 8.22
CA VAL A 25 7.36 14.64 7.14
C VAL A 25 6.89 13.29 7.67
N CYS A 26 7.72 12.60 8.47
CA CYS A 26 7.35 11.33 9.10
C CYS A 26 6.18 11.50 10.08
N GLY A 27 6.13 12.59 10.84
CA GLY A 27 5.03 12.89 11.75
C GLY A 27 3.70 13.05 11.00
N LYS A 28 3.69 13.83 9.90
CA LYS A 28 2.50 14.00 9.05
C LYS A 28 2.10 12.69 8.38
N MET A 29 3.07 11.88 7.93
CA MET A 29 2.81 10.56 7.38
C MET A 29 2.15 9.62 8.40
N LYS A 30 2.69 9.55 9.62
CA LYS A 30 2.12 8.72 10.71
C LYS A 30 0.69 9.13 11.05
N ALA A 31 0.43 10.43 11.16
CA ALA A 31 -0.90 10.95 11.44
C ALA A 31 -1.91 10.58 10.34
N ALA A 32 -1.51 10.69 9.08
CA ALA A 32 -2.35 10.30 7.95
C ALA A 32 -2.60 8.78 7.90
N LEU A 33 -1.58 7.98 8.20
CA LEU A 33 -1.70 6.52 8.22
C LEU A 33 -2.51 5.99 9.38
N LEU A 34 -2.63 6.71 10.51
CA LEU A 34 -3.44 6.26 11.65
C LEU A 34 -4.88 5.97 11.23
N TYR A 35 -5.50 6.88 10.47
CA TYR A 35 -6.86 6.70 9.95
C TYR A 35 -6.96 5.50 8.99
N VAL A 36 -5.96 5.33 8.13
CA VAL A 36 -5.89 4.18 7.22
C VAL A 36 -5.78 2.87 8.00
N MET A 37 -4.94 2.82 9.03
CA MET A 37 -4.76 1.62 9.85
C MET A 37 -6.03 1.25 10.59
N ILE A 38 -6.78 2.22 11.11
CA ILE A 38 -8.09 1.96 11.72
C ILE A 38 -9.01 1.31 10.69
N PHE A 39 -9.12 1.88 9.49
CA PHE A 39 -9.95 1.32 8.43
C PHE A 39 -9.52 -0.10 8.02
N LEU A 40 -8.21 -0.34 7.83
CA LEU A 40 -7.68 -1.66 7.47
C LEU A 40 -7.94 -2.69 8.57
N LEU A 41 -7.69 -2.34 9.83
CA LEU A 41 -7.98 -3.22 10.98
C LEU A 41 -9.47 -3.53 11.08
N SER A 42 -10.34 -2.55 10.84
CA SER A 42 -11.80 -2.76 10.82
C SER A 42 -12.26 -3.64 9.66
N SER A 43 -11.50 -3.72 8.56
CA SER A 43 -11.80 -4.59 7.42
C SER A 43 -11.35 -6.05 7.60
N LEU A 44 -10.43 -6.32 8.53
CA LEU A 44 -9.90 -7.68 8.78
C LEU A 44 -10.98 -8.74 9.06
N PRO A 45 -12.02 -8.49 9.90
CA PRO A 45 -13.04 -9.50 10.16
C PRO A 45 -13.76 -9.96 8.90
N VAL A 46 -13.96 -9.05 7.93
CA VAL A 46 -14.59 -9.39 6.65
C VAL A 46 -13.69 -10.31 5.84
N PHE A 47 -12.39 -9.98 5.71
CA PHE A 47 -11.45 -10.83 4.98
C PHE A 47 -11.26 -12.20 5.62
N LEU A 48 -11.15 -12.25 6.95
CA LEU A 48 -11.02 -13.50 7.69
C LEU A 48 -12.27 -14.38 7.53
N ALA A 49 -13.47 -13.77 7.56
CA ALA A 49 -14.72 -14.49 7.32
C ALA A 49 -14.81 -15.06 5.91
N LEU A 50 -14.38 -14.31 4.89
CA LEU A 50 -14.37 -14.79 3.51
C LEU A 50 -13.43 -15.98 3.33
N VAL A 51 -12.22 -15.93 3.89
CA VAL A 51 -11.27 -17.04 3.84
C VAL A 51 -11.77 -18.24 4.63
N TYR A 52 -12.40 -18.01 5.79
CA TYR A 52 -13.02 -19.09 6.56
C TYR A 52 -14.13 -19.81 5.79
N LEU A 53 -14.94 -19.07 5.02
CA LEU A 53 -15.97 -19.65 4.15
C LEU A 53 -15.40 -20.39 2.93
N GLU A 54 -14.24 -19.97 2.42
CA GLU A 54 -13.53 -20.65 1.32
C GLU A 54 -12.78 -21.89 1.81
N SER A 55 -12.29 -21.88 3.05
CA SER A 55 -11.56 -23.00 3.63
C SER A 55 -12.46 -24.21 3.86
N THR A 56 -12.05 -25.37 3.34
CA THR A 56 -12.74 -26.65 3.54
C THR A 56 -12.60 -27.24 4.95
N GLY A 57 -11.82 -26.60 5.83
CA GLY A 57 -11.57 -27.06 7.20
C GLY A 57 -11.55 -25.88 8.17
N GLY A 58 -12.20 -26.04 9.33
CA GLY A 58 -12.15 -25.05 10.40
C GLY A 58 -10.74 -24.86 10.94
N ILE A 59 -10.49 -23.70 11.56
CA ILE A 59 -9.19 -23.42 12.21
C ILE A 59 -9.04 -24.34 13.42
N ASP A 60 -8.13 -25.29 13.36
CA ASP A 60 -7.74 -26.08 14.54
C ASP A 60 -6.79 -25.27 15.42
N PHE A 61 -7.37 -24.42 16.27
CA PHE A 61 -6.62 -23.63 17.24
C PHE A 61 -5.83 -24.50 18.24
N GLY A 62 -6.22 -25.75 18.45
CA GLY A 62 -5.51 -26.69 19.33
C GLY A 62 -4.14 -27.06 18.79
N SER A 63 -4.01 -27.18 17.46
CA SER A 63 -2.74 -27.48 16.79
C SER A 63 -1.72 -26.33 16.82
N LEU A 64 -2.14 -25.10 17.15
CA LEU A 64 -1.27 -23.92 17.17
C LEU A 64 -0.42 -23.81 18.45
N ILE A 65 -0.81 -24.54 19.49
CA ILE A 65 -0.11 -24.57 20.77
C ILE A 65 0.53 -25.96 20.91
N PRO A 66 1.84 -26.06 21.16
CA PRO A 66 2.48 -27.36 21.32
C PRO A 66 1.93 -28.05 22.57
N SER A 67 1.40 -29.27 22.40
CA SER A 67 0.90 -30.10 23.50
C SER A 67 2.02 -30.72 24.35
N GLY A 68 3.27 -30.56 23.93
CA GLY A 68 4.48 -31.02 24.62
C GLY A 68 5.74 -30.82 23.77
N PHE A 69 6.87 -31.35 24.25
CA PHE A 69 8.17 -31.30 23.55
C PHE A 69 8.57 -32.64 22.90
N SER A 70 7.63 -33.58 22.74
CA SER A 70 7.89 -34.80 21.97
C SER A 70 8.06 -34.45 20.47
N PRO A 71 8.83 -35.26 19.71
CA PRO A 71 9.00 -35.04 18.27
C PRO A 71 7.66 -34.96 17.51
N GLU A 72 6.72 -35.82 17.87
CA GLU A 72 5.37 -35.90 17.31
C GLU A 72 4.55 -34.63 17.62
N ALA A 73 4.63 -34.11 18.85
CA ALA A 73 3.94 -32.88 19.25
C ALA A 73 4.50 -31.64 18.54
N LEU A 74 5.83 -31.58 18.34
CA LEU A 74 6.47 -30.52 17.60
C LEU A 74 6.14 -30.57 16.09
N GLU A 75 6.03 -31.76 15.53
CA GLU A 75 5.63 -31.94 14.13
C GLU A 75 4.16 -31.54 13.91
N ALA A 76 3.25 -31.95 14.80
CA ALA A 76 1.86 -31.51 14.77
C ALA A 76 1.73 -29.98 14.91
N TRP A 77 2.50 -29.37 15.81
CA TRP A 77 2.56 -27.92 15.97
C TRP A 77 3.04 -27.21 14.70
N ARG A 78 4.10 -27.73 14.08
CA ARG A 78 4.64 -27.20 12.82
C ARG A 78 3.61 -27.30 11.69
N LEU A 79 2.92 -28.43 11.57
CA LEU A 79 1.87 -28.63 10.57
C LEU A 79 0.68 -27.70 10.79
N GLY A 80 0.29 -27.46 12.04
CA GLY A 80 -0.75 -26.49 12.40
C GLY A 80 -0.42 -25.08 11.92
N TRP A 81 0.82 -24.62 12.15
CA TRP A 81 1.29 -23.32 11.64
C TRP A 81 1.36 -23.27 10.12
N HIS A 82 1.85 -24.33 9.46
CA HIS A 82 1.88 -24.39 8.00
C HIS A 82 0.47 -24.30 7.40
N SER A 83 -0.49 -25.06 7.93
CA SER A 83 -1.89 -25.01 7.50
C SER A 83 -2.49 -23.61 7.68
N LEU A 84 -2.25 -22.95 8.81
CA LEU A 84 -2.72 -21.59 9.02
C LEU A 84 -2.12 -20.62 8.00
N LEU A 85 -0.81 -20.68 7.78
CA LEU A 85 -0.14 -19.83 6.80
C LEU A 85 -0.64 -20.10 5.38
N GLU A 86 -0.84 -21.35 4.97
CA GLU A 86 -1.37 -21.71 3.66
C GLU A 86 -2.81 -21.24 3.45
N ASN A 87 -3.64 -21.25 4.50
CA ASN A 87 -5.01 -20.77 4.40
C ASN A 87 -5.09 -19.23 4.39
N TYR A 88 -4.22 -18.54 5.13
CA TYR A 88 -4.35 -17.09 5.36
C TYR A 88 -3.31 -16.21 4.64
N TRP A 89 -2.35 -16.76 3.88
CA TRP A 89 -1.34 -15.93 3.19
C TRP A 89 -1.97 -14.92 2.23
N ARG A 90 -3.10 -15.27 1.59
CA ARG A 90 -3.85 -14.37 0.69
C ARG A 90 -4.31 -13.12 1.43
N VAL A 91 -4.75 -13.23 2.68
CA VAL A 91 -5.13 -12.08 3.52
C VAL A 91 -3.94 -11.17 3.76
N GLY A 92 -2.78 -11.75 4.08
CA GLY A 92 -1.54 -10.99 4.25
C GLY A 92 -1.13 -10.24 2.98
N ALA A 93 -1.20 -10.90 1.82
CA ALA A 93 -0.87 -10.28 0.53
C ALA A 93 -1.85 -9.15 0.17
N TRP A 94 -3.16 -9.33 0.42
CA TRP A 94 -4.18 -8.29 0.25
C TRP A 94 -3.93 -7.06 1.12
N LEU A 95 -3.66 -7.28 2.41
CA LEU A 95 -3.31 -6.21 3.34
C LEU A 95 -2.05 -5.48 2.87
N GLY A 96 -1.07 -6.22 2.36
CA GLY A 96 0.12 -5.65 1.74
C GLY A 96 -0.23 -4.68 0.62
N VAL A 97 -1.04 -5.11 -0.36
CA VAL A 97 -1.42 -4.28 -1.52
C VAL A 97 -2.17 -3.03 -1.08
N LEU A 98 -3.14 -3.17 -0.17
CA LEU A 98 -3.90 -2.04 0.35
C LEU A 98 -2.99 -1.06 1.12
N LEU A 99 -2.13 -1.58 1.99
CA LEU A 99 -1.22 -0.77 2.78
C LEU A 99 -0.22 -0.01 1.88
N THR A 100 0.41 -0.67 0.90
CA THR A 100 1.34 -0.01 -0.02
C THR A 100 0.65 1.01 -0.91
N THR A 101 -0.59 0.74 -1.32
CA THR A 101 -1.42 1.70 -2.08
C THR A 101 -1.72 2.93 -1.24
N CYS A 102 -2.20 2.75 -0.02
CA CYS A 102 -2.48 3.87 0.87
C CYS A 102 -1.21 4.65 1.21
N LEU A 103 -0.08 3.97 1.43
CA LEU A 103 1.22 4.60 1.65
C LEU A 103 1.59 5.51 0.47
N VAL A 104 1.53 5.01 -0.77
CA VAL A 104 1.95 5.83 -1.92
C VAL A 104 1.01 7.00 -2.18
N LEU A 105 -0.30 6.81 -2.02
CA LEU A 105 -1.28 7.88 -2.21
C LEU A 105 -1.16 8.96 -1.14
N THR A 106 -0.91 8.56 0.10
CA THR A 106 -0.66 9.49 1.21
C THR A 106 0.65 10.25 1.01
N ALA A 107 1.72 9.55 0.62
CA ALA A 107 3.02 10.16 0.31
C ALA A 107 2.92 11.11 -0.89
N CYS A 108 2.13 10.77 -1.91
CA CYS A 108 1.84 11.65 -3.04
C CYS A 108 1.15 12.93 -2.57
N GLY A 109 0.12 12.83 -1.73
CA GLY A 109 -0.57 14.02 -1.24
C GLY A 109 0.29 14.90 -0.34
N LEU A 110 1.16 14.29 0.47
CA LEU A 110 2.15 15.03 1.25
C LEU A 110 3.17 15.72 0.33
N CYS A 111 3.66 15.03 -0.70
CA CYS A 111 4.57 15.58 -1.69
C CYS A 111 3.93 16.73 -2.47
N ALA A 112 2.73 16.54 -3.01
CA ALA A 112 1.96 17.59 -3.69
C ALA A 112 1.77 18.82 -2.79
N SER A 113 1.52 18.60 -1.49
CA SER A 113 1.40 19.68 -0.52
C SER A 113 2.69 20.48 -0.31
N CYS A 114 3.86 19.92 -0.59
CA CYS A 114 5.15 20.63 -0.48
C CYS A 114 5.40 21.62 -1.64
N PHE A 115 4.73 21.39 -2.78
CA PHE A 115 4.92 22.18 -4.01
C PHE A 115 3.71 23.04 -4.36
N SER A 116 2.59 22.85 -3.67
CA SER A 116 1.36 23.56 -3.98
C SER A 116 1.24 24.87 -3.20
N PRO A 117 0.70 25.93 -3.82
CA PRO A 117 0.47 27.20 -3.14
C PRO A 117 -0.70 27.15 -2.14
N ASN A 118 -1.66 26.25 -2.35
CA ASN A 118 -2.83 26.09 -1.49
C ASN A 118 -3.29 24.63 -1.41
N THR A 119 -4.12 24.33 -0.41
CA THR A 119 -4.64 22.98 -0.15
C THR A 119 -5.52 22.45 -1.28
N GLY A 120 -6.22 23.32 -2.02
CA GLY A 120 -7.04 22.93 -3.17
C GLY A 120 -6.21 22.32 -4.31
N VAL A 121 -5.12 22.99 -4.70
CA VAL A 121 -4.20 22.50 -5.74
C VAL A 121 -3.54 21.19 -5.31
N ALA A 122 -3.06 21.12 -4.06
CA ALA A 122 -2.45 19.89 -3.53
C ALA A 122 -3.43 18.71 -3.61
N THR A 123 -4.68 18.94 -3.24
CA THR A 123 -5.74 17.92 -3.27
C THR A 123 -6.04 17.49 -4.71
N ALA A 124 -6.19 18.43 -5.64
CA ALA A 124 -6.45 18.13 -7.04
C ALA A 124 -5.32 17.28 -7.67
N VAL A 125 -4.07 17.63 -7.40
CA VAL A 125 -2.90 16.85 -7.86
C VAL A 125 -2.91 15.44 -7.26
N SER A 126 -3.22 15.31 -5.97
CA SER A 126 -3.30 14.02 -5.27
C SER A 126 -4.38 13.11 -5.86
N TYR A 127 -5.57 13.67 -6.12
CA TYR A 127 -6.68 12.92 -6.71
C TYR A 127 -6.44 12.59 -8.18
N GLY A 128 -5.80 13.49 -8.94
CA GLY A 128 -5.37 13.20 -10.30
C GLY A 128 -4.39 12.03 -10.35
N PHE A 129 -3.44 11.98 -9.41
CA PHE A 129 -2.52 10.86 -9.27
C PHE A 129 -3.24 9.55 -8.92
N ALA A 130 -4.16 9.59 -7.94
CA ALA A 130 -4.96 8.42 -7.58
C ALA A 130 -5.80 7.90 -8.76
N LEU A 131 -6.44 8.81 -9.50
CA LEU A 131 -7.26 8.49 -10.68
C LEU A 131 -6.41 7.87 -11.80
N LEU A 132 -5.19 8.38 -12.01
CA LEU A 132 -4.27 7.84 -13.02
C LEU A 132 -3.90 6.38 -12.71
N PHE A 133 -3.57 6.06 -11.46
CA PHE A 133 -3.17 4.70 -11.09
C PHE A 133 -4.32 3.72 -10.90
N THR A 134 -5.54 4.20 -10.67
CA THR A 134 -6.73 3.36 -10.51
C THR A 134 -7.55 3.27 -11.79
N ALA A 135 -8.09 4.37 -12.30
CA ALA A 135 -8.88 4.38 -13.53
C ALA A 135 -7.99 4.38 -14.79
N GLY A 136 -6.92 5.17 -14.78
CA GLY A 136 -6.02 5.30 -15.93
C GLY A 136 -5.33 4.00 -16.29
N SER A 137 -4.84 3.24 -15.30
CA SER A 137 -4.23 1.93 -15.52
C SER A 137 -5.21 0.88 -16.07
N LEU A 138 -6.50 0.95 -15.72
CA LEU A 138 -7.54 0.07 -16.27
C LEU A 138 -7.92 0.41 -17.70
N SER A 139 -7.65 1.63 -18.18
CA SER A 139 -8.03 2.05 -19.53
C SER A 139 -7.44 1.16 -20.63
N VAL A 140 -6.30 0.49 -20.36
CA VAL A 140 -5.68 -0.46 -21.30
C VAL A 140 -6.60 -1.65 -21.63
N LEU A 141 -7.53 -2.00 -20.74
CA LEU A 141 -8.50 -3.08 -20.95
C LEU A 141 -9.51 -2.74 -22.07
N LEU A 142 -9.78 -1.45 -22.33
CA LEU A 142 -10.66 -1.01 -23.41
C LEU A 142 -10.13 -1.41 -24.80
N PHE A 143 -8.81 -1.63 -24.90
CA PHE A 143 -8.13 -2.01 -26.13
C PHE A 143 -7.44 -3.39 -26.00
N SER A 144 -7.94 -4.24 -25.09
CA SER A 144 -7.33 -5.53 -24.75
C SER A 144 -7.14 -6.47 -25.96
N SER A 145 -7.99 -6.39 -26.99
CA SER A 145 -7.85 -7.19 -28.22
C SER A 145 -6.82 -6.64 -29.22
N ARG A 146 -6.34 -5.42 -29.01
CA ARG A 146 -5.44 -4.70 -29.93
C ARG A 146 -4.05 -4.46 -29.36
N ILE A 147 -3.89 -4.58 -28.04
CA ILE A 147 -2.63 -4.28 -27.33
C ILE A 147 -1.91 -5.57 -26.96
N ASN A 148 -0.58 -5.59 -27.12
CA ASN A 148 0.27 -6.70 -26.69
C ASN A 148 0.09 -7.02 -25.19
N PRO A 149 -0.08 -8.30 -24.79
CA PRO A 149 -0.20 -8.72 -23.39
C PRO A 149 0.88 -8.17 -22.45
N SER A 150 2.13 -8.01 -22.90
CA SER A 150 3.22 -7.44 -22.09
C SER A 150 3.04 -5.96 -21.79
N ILE A 151 2.42 -5.21 -22.71
CA ILE A 151 2.07 -3.81 -22.49
C ILE A 151 0.90 -3.75 -21.51
N GLN A 152 -0.11 -4.60 -21.68
CA GLN A 152 -1.23 -4.68 -20.72
C GLN A 152 -0.73 -4.96 -19.30
N ALA A 153 0.13 -5.96 -19.13
CA ALA A 153 0.74 -6.31 -17.85
C ALA A 153 1.52 -5.12 -17.24
N SER A 154 2.30 -4.40 -18.05
CA SER A 154 3.05 -3.22 -17.61
C SER A 154 2.17 -2.07 -17.11
N PHE A 155 0.97 -1.88 -17.67
CA PHE A 155 0.04 -0.85 -17.17
C PHE A 155 -0.75 -1.35 -15.96
N LEU A 156 -1.21 -2.60 -16.01
CA LEU A 156 -2.06 -3.18 -14.98
C LEU A 156 -1.32 -3.51 -13.68
N MET A 157 0.00 -3.68 -13.70
CA MET A 157 0.79 -3.86 -12.47
C MET A 157 0.67 -2.68 -11.50
N PHE A 158 0.39 -1.47 -12.00
CA PHE A 158 0.18 -0.31 -11.16
C PHE A 158 -1.22 -0.27 -10.52
N ASN A 159 -2.13 -1.13 -10.95
CA ASN A 159 -3.50 -1.09 -10.47
C ASN A 159 -3.68 -1.96 -9.22
N PRO A 160 -4.11 -1.39 -8.08
CA PRO A 160 -4.29 -2.16 -6.85
C PRO A 160 -5.43 -3.19 -6.96
N PHE A 161 -6.47 -2.93 -7.75
CA PHE A 161 -7.56 -3.90 -7.95
C PHE A 161 -7.10 -5.10 -8.76
N ILE A 162 -6.27 -4.90 -9.79
CA ILE A 162 -5.69 -6.02 -10.56
C ILE A 162 -4.79 -6.87 -9.67
N ALA A 163 -3.89 -6.24 -8.91
CA ALA A 163 -3.01 -6.92 -7.97
C ALA A 163 -3.82 -7.76 -6.97
N ALA A 164 -4.89 -7.20 -6.44
CA ALA A 164 -5.73 -7.87 -5.47
C ALA A 164 -6.57 -9.01 -6.08
N MET A 165 -7.10 -8.82 -7.31
CA MET A 165 -7.75 -9.89 -8.07
C MET A 165 -6.81 -11.06 -8.37
N GLU A 166 -5.54 -10.79 -8.71
CA GLU A 166 -4.55 -11.85 -8.95
C GLU A 166 -4.30 -12.70 -7.70
N ILE A 167 -4.41 -12.10 -6.51
CA ILE A 167 -4.24 -12.81 -5.23
C ILE A 167 -5.46 -13.70 -4.93
N THR A 168 -6.68 -13.21 -5.19
CA THR A 168 -7.92 -13.94 -4.85
C THR A 168 -8.27 -15.03 -5.86
N LEU A 169 -8.05 -14.77 -7.14
CA LEU A 169 -8.59 -15.58 -8.22
C LEU A 169 -7.46 -16.25 -9.01
N ASP A 170 -7.31 -17.56 -8.82
CA ASP A 170 -6.28 -18.37 -9.49
C ASP A 170 -6.40 -18.32 -11.03
N ASN A 171 -7.64 -18.19 -11.54
CA ASN A 171 -7.95 -18.10 -12.99
C ASN A 171 -8.34 -16.68 -13.45
N SER A 172 -7.91 -15.63 -12.74
CA SER A 172 -8.19 -14.24 -13.12
C SER A 172 -7.57 -13.84 -14.47
N LEU A 173 -8.06 -12.72 -15.02
CA LEU A 173 -7.40 -12.06 -16.15
C LEU A 173 -5.94 -11.72 -15.81
N ALA A 174 -5.67 -11.32 -14.56
CA ALA A 174 -4.35 -10.96 -14.08
C ALA A 174 -3.39 -12.15 -14.09
N SER A 175 -3.83 -13.33 -13.66
CA SER A 175 -2.99 -14.53 -13.62
C SER A 175 -2.63 -15.08 -15.00
N ARG A 176 -3.36 -14.68 -16.05
CA ARG A 176 -3.10 -15.06 -17.45
C ARG A 176 -2.12 -14.12 -18.16
N LEU A 177 -1.82 -12.96 -17.57
CA LEU A 177 -0.89 -12.00 -18.15
C LEU A 177 0.56 -12.44 -17.91
N PRO A 178 1.50 -12.08 -18.80
CA PRO A 178 2.89 -12.42 -18.63
C PRO A 178 3.46 -11.79 -17.36
N SER A 179 4.38 -12.50 -16.70
CA SER A 179 5.15 -11.93 -15.60
C SER A 179 6.02 -10.78 -16.10
N ILE A 180 6.10 -9.73 -15.29
CA ILE A 180 6.96 -8.57 -15.54
C ILE A 180 8.13 -8.65 -14.57
N MET A 181 9.36 -8.46 -15.04
CA MET A 181 10.57 -8.57 -14.21
C MET A 181 10.71 -9.91 -13.45
N GLY A 182 10.15 -10.99 -13.99
CA GLY A 182 10.16 -12.32 -13.36
C GLY A 182 9.16 -12.52 -12.21
N ASN A 183 8.37 -11.49 -11.87
CA ASN A 183 7.42 -11.53 -10.76
C ASN A 183 5.96 -11.48 -11.23
N ARG A 184 5.06 -11.91 -10.36
CA ARG A 184 3.61 -11.70 -10.53
C ARG A 184 3.25 -10.22 -10.44
N LEU A 185 2.11 -9.81 -10.99
CA LEU A 185 1.71 -8.40 -11.05
C LEU A 185 1.57 -7.81 -9.64
N TRP A 186 0.98 -8.55 -8.70
CA TRP A 186 0.81 -8.10 -7.31
C TRP A 186 2.14 -7.91 -6.58
N GLN A 187 3.15 -8.73 -6.87
CA GLN A 187 4.49 -8.59 -6.29
C GLN A 187 5.19 -7.35 -6.84
N ASN A 188 5.11 -7.13 -8.15
CA ASN A 188 5.63 -5.90 -8.77
C ASN A 188 4.92 -4.66 -8.22
N HIS A 189 3.61 -4.73 -8.00
CA HIS A 189 2.85 -3.67 -7.36
C HIS A 189 3.44 -3.30 -6.00
N LEU A 190 3.64 -4.29 -5.12
CA LEU A 190 4.23 -4.06 -3.79
C LEU A 190 5.61 -3.42 -3.87
N ILE A 191 6.49 -3.93 -4.75
CA ILE A 191 7.86 -3.44 -4.91
C ILE A 191 7.84 -1.99 -5.41
N ILE A 192 7.12 -1.73 -6.50
CA ILE A 192 7.07 -0.42 -7.16
C ILE A 192 6.45 0.61 -6.22
N PHE A 193 5.34 0.29 -5.56
CA PHE A 193 4.64 1.23 -4.69
C PHE A 193 5.42 1.51 -3.41
N SER A 194 6.15 0.53 -2.88
CA SER A 194 7.07 0.74 -1.76
C SER A 194 8.22 1.66 -2.15
N ALA A 195 8.86 1.40 -3.31
CA ALA A 195 9.93 2.24 -3.83
C ALA A 195 9.45 3.68 -4.12
N LEU A 196 8.28 3.83 -4.73
CA LEU A 196 7.67 5.12 -5.04
C LEU A 196 7.30 5.89 -3.76
N THR A 197 6.84 5.20 -2.72
CA THR A 197 6.59 5.81 -1.40
C THR A 197 7.88 6.40 -0.82
N LEU A 198 8.97 5.62 -0.80
CA LEU A 198 10.27 6.09 -0.29
C LEU A 198 10.78 7.29 -1.10
N LEU A 199 10.65 7.25 -2.42
CA LEU A 199 11.04 8.35 -3.31
C LEU A 199 10.24 9.63 -3.02
N LEU A 200 8.92 9.53 -2.93
CA LEU A 200 8.03 10.66 -2.65
C LEU A 200 8.30 11.27 -1.26
N LEU A 201 8.56 10.43 -0.25
CA LEU A 201 8.93 10.89 1.08
C LEU A 201 10.30 11.59 1.11
N ALA A 202 11.29 11.06 0.36
CA ALA A 202 12.60 11.70 0.23
C ALA A 202 12.49 13.07 -0.45
N ILE A 203 11.74 13.16 -1.56
CA ILE A 203 11.48 14.44 -2.25
C ILE A 203 10.77 15.43 -1.31
N SER A 204 9.76 14.96 -0.57
CA SER A 204 9.04 15.79 0.41
C SER A 204 9.97 16.31 1.50
N ALA A 205 10.82 15.45 2.07
CA ALA A 205 11.76 15.83 3.12
C ALA A 205 12.80 16.85 2.64
N LEU A 206 13.32 16.67 1.43
CA LEU A 206 14.21 17.64 0.78
C LEU A 206 13.50 18.97 0.55
N ARG A 207 12.28 18.96 0.02
CA ARG A 207 11.55 20.21 -0.24
C ARG A 207 11.22 20.96 1.06
N VAL A 208 10.78 20.26 2.11
CA VAL A 208 10.55 20.86 3.43
C VAL A 208 11.84 21.45 4.01
N HIS A 209 12.98 20.78 3.82
CA HIS A 209 14.28 21.32 4.23
C HIS A 209 14.60 22.65 3.52
N TYR A 210 14.35 22.75 2.21
CA TYR A 210 14.54 24.01 1.48
C TYR A 210 13.57 25.10 1.95
N LEU A 211 12.30 24.78 2.21
CA LEU A 211 11.32 25.73 2.76
C LEU A 211 11.73 26.27 4.14
N PHE A 212 12.49 25.49 4.91
CA PHE A 212 13.05 25.97 6.18
C PHE A 212 14.26 26.90 5.97
N LYS A 213 14.96 26.82 4.83
CA LYS A 213 16.18 27.57 4.51
C LYS A 213 15.94 28.86 3.71
N GLU A 214 15.00 28.89 2.78
CA GLU A 214 14.77 29.98 1.80
C GLU A 214 14.25 31.32 2.37
N GLN A 215 14.05 31.46 3.68
CA GLN A 215 13.58 32.72 4.30
C GLN A 215 14.53 33.28 5.38
N LYS A 216 15.84 32.97 5.26
CA LYS A 216 16.90 33.80 5.85
C LYS A 216 17.33 34.84 4.83
#